data_AF-A0A3D4HVT9-F1
#
_entry.id   AF-A0A3D4HVT9-F1
#
_cell.length_a   1.000
_cell.length_b   1.000
_cell.length_c   1.000
_cell.angle_alpha   90.00
_cell.angle_beta   90.00
_cell.angle_gamma   90.00
#
_symmetry.space_group_name_H-M   'P 1'
#
loop_
_entity.id
_entity.type
_entity.pdbx_description
1 polymer ?
#
loop_
_entity_poly.entity_id
_entity_poly.type
_entity_poly.pdbx_seq_one_letter_code
_entity_poly.pdbx_strand_id
1 'polypeptide(L)'
;MKKMKISRQIHHMTSKKEIKGRLFNLISYALLLIFGFVFIYPIVYMILKSFMPKGDIFNPYVHLIPSRFVLDNYKLLFEKMNFFEGIGQSIL
;
A
#
# COMPACT_ATOMS: atom_id res chain seq x y z
N MET A 1 23.40 36.34 39.50
CA MET A 1 22.12 35.57 39.43
C MET A 1 21.49 35.44 38.04
N LYS A 2 21.66 36.37 37.07
CA LYS A 2 21.00 36.32 35.74
C LYS A 2 21.41 35.13 34.83
N LYS A 3 22.70 34.73 34.83
CA LYS A 3 23.22 33.62 34.01
C LYS A 3 22.59 32.26 34.31
N MET A 4 22.16 32.02 35.56
CA MET A 4 21.57 30.74 35.99
C MET A 4 20.12 30.54 35.52
N LYS A 5 19.37 31.62 35.22
CA LYS A 5 18.02 31.53 34.65
C LYS A 5 18.03 31.20 33.15
N ILE A 6 19.07 31.67 32.44
CA ILE A 6 19.21 31.51 30.99
C ILE A 6 19.51 30.05 30.63
N SER A 7 20.37 29.34 31.37
CA SER A 7 20.68 27.93 31.07
C SER A 7 19.47 27.00 31.27
N ARG A 8 18.63 27.27 32.27
CA ARG A 8 17.38 26.53 32.50
C ARG A 8 16.35 26.76 31.39
N GLN A 9 16.26 27.97 30.85
CA GLN A 9 15.37 28.24 29.71
C GLN A 9 15.83 27.53 28.43
N ILE A 10 17.14 27.48 28.17
CA ILE A 10 17.70 26.79 27.00
C ILE A 10 17.40 25.28 27.05
N HIS A 11 17.50 24.66 28.23
CA HIS A 11 17.26 23.21 28.38
C HIS A 11 15.78 22.82 28.17
N HIS A 12 14.84 23.68 28.59
CA HIS A 12 13.42 23.49 28.29
C HIS A 12 13.11 23.71 26.79
N MET A 13 13.85 24.59 26.12
CA MET A 13 13.68 24.83 24.68
C MET A 13 14.23 23.66 23.85
N THR A 14 15.35 23.05 24.24
CA THR A 14 15.88 21.84 23.55
C THR A 14 14.94 20.64 23.72
N SER A 15 14.41 20.39 24.92
CA SER A 15 13.47 19.28 25.16
C SER A 15 12.15 19.44 24.37
N LYS A 16 11.57 20.65 24.31
CA LYS A 16 10.37 20.88 23.50
C LYS A 16 10.63 20.73 21.99
N LYS A 17 11.83 21.09 21.51
CA LYS A 17 12.19 20.95 20.09
C LYS A 17 12.35 19.48 19.69
N GLU A 18 12.92 18.65 20.56
CA GLU A 18 13.06 17.21 20.35
C GLU A 18 11.70 16.49 20.33
N ILE A 19 10.79 16.83 21.25
CA ILE A 19 9.44 16.24 21.28
C ILE A 19 8.66 16.60 20.02
N LYS A 20 8.73 17.87 19.58
CA LYS A 20 8.09 18.30 18.33
C LYS A 20 8.67 17.57 17.11
N GLY A 21 9.99 17.37 17.06
CA GLY A 21 10.64 16.61 15.98
C GLY A 21 10.20 15.14 15.94
N ARG A 22 10.12 14.49 17.10
CA ARG A 22 9.65 13.09 17.19
C ARG A 22 8.18 12.95 16.78
N LEU A 23 7.32 13.89 17.20
CA LEU A 23 5.91 13.88 16.81
C LEU A 23 5.74 14.11 15.30
N PHE A 24 6.51 15.02 14.72
CA PHE A 24 6.50 15.24 13.27
C PHE A 24 6.90 13.97 12.51
N ASN A 25 8.00 13.33 12.90
CA ASN A 25 8.45 12.08 12.27
C ASN A 25 7.40 10.97 12.39
N LEU A 26 6.76 10.83 13.56
CA LEU A 26 5.69 9.84 13.76
C LEU A 26 4.53 10.08 12.79
N ILE A 27 4.09 11.33 12.64
CA ILE A 27 3.03 11.71 11.69
C ILE A 27 3.48 11.43 10.25
N SER A 28 4.71 11.78 9.88
CA SER A 28 5.26 11.50 8.55
C SER A 28 5.28 10.01 8.24
N TYR A 29 5.71 9.16 9.18
CA TYR A 29 5.68 7.70 9.01
C TYR A 29 4.27 7.15 8.91
N ALA A 30 3.33 7.65 9.71
CA ALA A 30 1.93 7.26 9.61
C ALA A 30 1.33 7.61 8.24
N LEU A 31 1.60 8.82 7.73
CA LEU A 31 1.18 9.23 6.39
C LEU A 31 1.80 8.34 5.31
N LEU A 32 3.11 8.08 5.38
CA LEU A 32 3.80 7.19 4.44
C LEU A 32 3.19 5.79 4.42
N LEU A 33 2.84 5.23 5.58
CA LEU A 33 2.15 3.94 5.67
C LEU A 33 0.77 3.97 5.03
N ILE A 34 -0.03 5.02 5.28
CA ILE A 34 -1.35 5.18 4.67
C ILE A 34 -1.24 5.26 3.15
N PHE A 35 -0.35 6.13 2.64
CA PHE A 35 -0.12 6.24 1.20
C PHE A 35 0.37 4.92 0.62
N GLY A 36 1.36 4.28 1.26
CA GLY A 36 1.85 2.97 0.83
C GLY A 36 0.74 1.93 0.75
N PHE A 37 -0.16 1.88 1.74
CA PHE A 37 -1.29 0.96 1.75
C PHE A 37 -2.29 1.26 0.63
N VAL A 38 -2.58 2.53 0.35
CA VAL A 38 -3.44 2.95 -0.76
C VAL A 38 -2.89 2.48 -2.11
N PHE A 39 -1.57 2.53 -2.31
CA PHE A 39 -0.93 2.04 -3.55
C PHE A 39 -0.88 0.51 -3.63
N ILE A 40 -0.69 -0.18 -2.51
CA ILE A 40 -0.59 -1.65 -2.48
C ILE A 40 -1.97 -2.30 -2.65
N TYR A 41 -3.02 -1.69 -2.10
CA TYR A 41 -4.39 -2.21 -2.15
C TYR A 41 -4.86 -2.64 -3.56
N PRO A 42 -4.76 -1.81 -4.62
CA PRO A 42 -5.20 -2.22 -5.96
C PRO A 42 -4.40 -3.40 -6.50
N ILE A 43 -3.11 -3.51 -6.20
CA ILE A 43 -2.27 -4.64 -6.64
C ILE A 43 -2.76 -5.93 -5.99
N VAL A 44 -2.93 -5.92 -4.67
CA VAL A 44 -3.45 -7.08 -3.91
C VAL A 44 -4.85 -7.45 -4.41
N TYR A 45 -5.70 -6.46 -4.64
CA TYR A 45 -7.04 -6.66 -5.17
C TYR A 45 -7.03 -7.32 -6.55
N MET A 46 -6.15 -6.91 -7.47
CA MET A 46 -6.01 -7.54 -8.78
C MET A 46 -5.53 -8.98 -8.68
N ILE A 47 -4.57 -9.27 -7.79
CA ILE A 47 -4.08 -10.63 -7.55
C ILE A 47 -5.21 -11.51 -7.01
N LEU A 48 -5.99 -11.04 -6.04
CA LEU A 48 -7.09 -11.84 -5.50
C LEU A 48 -8.19 -12.08 -6.54
N LYS A 49 -8.50 -11.07 -7.37
CA LYS A 49 -9.48 -11.20 -8.46
C LYS A 49 -9.01 -12.11 -9.59
N SER A 50 -7.73 -12.22 -9.89
CA SER A 50 -7.25 -13.16 -10.93
C SER A 50 -7.54 -14.62 -10.56
N PHE A 51 -7.65 -14.92 -9.26
CA PHE A 51 -8.04 -16.23 -8.73
C PHE A 51 -9.55 -16.41 -8.51
N MET A 52 -10.40 -15.43 -8.86
CA MET A 52 -11.86 -15.52 -8.72
C MET A 52 -12.52 -16.15 -9.95
N PRO A 53 -13.58 -16.97 -9.80
CA PRO A 53 -14.37 -17.42 -10.93
C PRO A 53 -15.16 -16.25 -11.54
N LYS A 54 -15.43 -16.30 -12.85
CA LYS A 54 -16.09 -15.21 -13.59
C LYS A 54 -17.46 -14.80 -13.01
N GLY A 55 -18.19 -15.74 -12.42
CA GLY A 55 -19.49 -15.46 -11.78
C GLY A 55 -19.39 -14.56 -10.55
N ASP A 56 -18.26 -14.59 -9.84
CA ASP A 56 -18.05 -13.77 -8.63
C ASP A 56 -17.72 -12.32 -8.96
N ILE A 57 -17.26 -12.04 -10.19
CA ILE A 57 -16.91 -10.67 -10.64
C ILE A 57 -18.16 -9.78 -10.69
N PHE A 58 -19.31 -10.36 -11.03
CA PHE A 58 -20.60 -9.67 -11.10
C PHE A 58 -21.41 -9.78 -9.80
N ASN A 59 -20.90 -10.51 -8.81
CA ASN A 59 -21.56 -10.67 -7.53
C ASN A 59 -21.17 -9.50 -6.60
N PRO A 60 -22.11 -8.60 -6.24
CA PRO A 60 -21.81 -7.44 -5.41
C PRO A 60 -21.41 -7.80 -3.98
N TYR A 61 -21.54 -9.05 -3.54
CA TYR A 61 -21.19 -9.48 -2.19
C TYR A 61 -19.72 -9.92 -2.04
N VAL A 62 -18.96 -10.04 -3.13
CA VAL A 62 -17.58 -10.55 -3.12
C VAL A 62 -16.59 -9.42 -3.46
N HIS A 63 -16.06 -8.73 -2.45
CA HIS A 63 -15.21 -7.56 -2.66
C HIS A 63 -13.70 -7.79 -2.50
N LEU A 64 -13.25 -8.87 -1.84
CA LEU A 64 -11.81 -9.05 -1.61
C LEU A 64 -11.38 -10.52 -1.65
N ILE A 65 -12.13 -11.42 -1.01
CA ILE A 65 -11.77 -12.84 -0.90
C ILE A 65 -12.63 -13.64 -1.89
N PRO A 66 -12.04 -14.45 -2.79
CA PRO A 66 -12.80 -15.29 -3.72
C PRO A 66 -13.69 -16.28 -2.96
N SER A 67 -14.89 -16.58 -3.49
CA SER A 67 -15.72 -17.66 -2.91
C SER A 67 -15.04 -19.03 -3.07
N ARG A 68 -14.32 -19.21 -4.18
CA ARG A 68 -13.51 -20.37 -4.51
C ARG A 68 -12.25 -19.93 -5.24
N PHE A 69 -11.12 -20.47 -4.84
CA PHE A 69 -9.84 -20.23 -5.50
C PHE A 69 -9.78 -21.03 -6.81
N VAL A 70 -9.65 -20.35 -7.95
CA VAL A 70 -9.58 -20.99 -9.28
C VAL A 70 -8.39 -20.50 -10.09
N LEU A 71 -7.81 -21.41 -10.89
CA LEU A 71 -6.71 -21.10 -11.83
C LEU A 71 -7.17 -21.12 -13.30
N ASP A 72 -8.45 -21.37 -13.55
CA ASP A 72 -9.01 -21.51 -14.90
C ASP A 72 -8.83 -20.24 -15.74
N ASN A 73 -8.80 -19.07 -15.11
CA ASN A 73 -8.52 -17.80 -15.80
C ASN A 73 -7.10 -17.77 -16.39
N TYR A 74 -6.12 -18.33 -15.69
CA TYR A 74 -4.74 -18.43 -16.19
C TYR A 74 -4.64 -19.45 -17.31
N LYS A 75 -5.30 -20.62 -17.19
CA LYS A 75 -5.37 -21.59 -18.29
C LYS A 75 -5.98 -20.98 -19.55
N LEU A 76 -7.11 -20.29 -19.39
CA LEU A 76 -7.78 -19.59 -20.49
C LEU A 76 -6.88 -18.53 -21.15
N LEU A 77 -6.13 -17.77 -20.35
CA LEU A 77 -5.18 -16.78 -20.82
C LEU A 77 -4.12 -17.45 -21.72
N PHE A 78 -3.48 -18.52 -21.27
CA PHE A 78 -2.42 -19.17 -22.05
C PHE A 78 -2.93 -19.95 -23.27
N GLU A 79 -4.13 -20.51 -23.20
CA GLU A 79 -4.69 -21.31 -24.30
C GLU A 79 -5.40 -20.47 -25.37
N LYS A 80 -6.04 -19.35 -24.99
CA LYS A 80 -6.94 -18.60 -25.89
C LYS A 80 -6.54 -17.17 -26.16
N MET A 81 -5.69 -16.59 -25.33
CA MET A 81 -5.17 -15.25 -25.56
C MET A 81 -3.71 -15.46 -25.95
N ASN A 82 -3.27 -15.00 -27.13
CA ASN A 82 -1.88 -15.18 -27.58
C ASN A 82 -0.92 -14.39 -26.67
N PHE A 83 -0.76 -14.83 -25.42
CA PHE A 83 -0.23 -14.05 -24.32
C PHE A 83 1.25 -13.74 -24.54
N PHE A 84 2.01 -14.75 -24.94
CA PHE A 84 3.42 -14.60 -25.26
C PHE A 84 3.65 -13.74 -26.51
N GLU A 85 2.77 -13.85 -27.51
CA GLU A 85 2.85 -12.99 -28.70
C GLU A 85 2.55 -11.53 -28.35
N GLY A 86 1.51 -11.28 -27.54
CA GLY A 86 1.17 -9.94 -27.07
C GLY A 86 2.26 -9.29 -26.21
N ILE A 87 2.93 -10.07 -25.36
CA ILE A 87 4.11 -9.60 -24.63
C ILE A 87 5.26 -9.29 -25.58
N GLY A 88 5.53 -10.17 -26.54
CA GLY A 88 6.57 -9.95 -27.56
C GLY A 88 6.35 -8.66 -28.35
N GLN A 89 5.12 -8.40 -28.78
CA GLN A 89 4.74 -7.18 -29.49
C GLN A 89 4.77 -5.92 -28.62
N SER A 90 4.62 -6.04 -27.30
CA SER A 90 4.68 -4.88 -26.39
C SER A 90 6.11 -4.48 -26.05
N ILE A 91 7.06 -5.41 -26.19
CA ILE A 91 8.48 -5.21 -25.85
C ILE A 91 9.31 -4.81 -27.08
N LEU A 92 8.98 -5.35 -28.26
CA LEU A 92 9.58 -4.99 -29.56
C LEU A 92 9.15 -3.59 -30.02
#